data_AF-F0ZQH7-F1
#
_entry.id   AF-F0ZQH7-F1
#
_cell.length_a   1.000
_cell.length_b   1.000
_cell.length_c   1.000
_cell.angle_alpha   90.00
_cell.angle_beta   90.00
_cell.angle_gamma   90.00
#
_symmetry.space_group_name_H-M   'P 1'
#
loop_
_entity.id
_entity.type
_entity.pdbx_description
1 polymer ?
#
loop_
_entity_poly.entity_id
_entity_poly.type
_entity_poly.pdbx_seq_one_letter_code
_entity_poly.pdbx_strand_id
1 'polypeptide(L)'
;MVMHTVVNNTSKSSSEYTAPRNCSYNGIDYSNLFAENGYSSKGVKIGNGEQYLFEWNICGPSPNCRARDVSACQTDSIKSNFQVAGQLSRMQWSTDSFNNTIITYNSYNSYHCTGNVERKFQIQLLCDGEYLTSEDVYESEECSYFVKLHGACGVGQQPPNSIKYPTKMLSNKANNCSYNGIDYSNLFNAENGYISKGVKIGSGEQFLYNWNICGPSPKCTGVDISACQTNTYGFNNQEVGQLSRMEWSKDSFNNTIITYNSNNSHHCYGNVERKFQIQLLCDGEYLTSGDVYESDECSYFVKLHGACGVYQQQTNYIASSSSNTYPTEKSTLTATSTPYYKPINCSYNGIDYSNLFNENGYSKEGIKSSSGEKYLYYWNICGLSPMCNGNDISACQTNQFGYGYQITGRQSETEWSTNIWGNPIITYSSDNSYNCPNDSKRKFQIQLLCDGKEFEIENVAENNECSYLVRIHGACGIDQEPSSFAKRFIVYHQNIIKNPTKIIVPIGLFILILVLLIVVLI
;
A
#
# COMPACT_ATOMS: atom_id res chain seq x y z
N MET A 1 -15.08 -45.87 -41.47
CA MET A 1 -14.24 -44.82 -42.07
C MET A 1 -14.92 -43.49 -41.75
N VAL A 2 -14.63 -42.92 -40.60
CA VAL A 2 -15.27 -41.70 -40.08
C VAL A 2 -14.22 -40.59 -40.19
N MET A 3 -14.46 -39.64 -41.08
CA MET A 3 -13.61 -38.47 -41.27
C MET A 3 -13.78 -37.52 -40.08
N HIS A 4 -12.72 -37.38 -39.28
CA HIS A 4 -12.59 -36.28 -38.34
C HIS A 4 -12.22 -35.01 -39.12
N THR A 5 -13.12 -34.05 -39.17
CA THR A 5 -12.83 -32.70 -39.65
C THR A 5 -12.01 -31.99 -38.58
N VAL A 6 -10.72 -31.79 -38.85
CA VAL A 6 -9.83 -30.93 -38.07
C VAL A 6 -10.27 -29.49 -38.31
N VAL A 7 -10.90 -28.87 -37.29
CA VAL A 7 -11.16 -27.43 -37.30
C VAL A 7 -9.85 -26.73 -36.97
N ASN A 8 -9.26 -26.10 -37.99
CA ASN A 8 -8.10 -25.22 -37.83
C ASN A 8 -8.47 -24.05 -36.93
N ASN A 9 -7.77 -23.93 -35.80
CA ASN A 9 -7.74 -22.73 -34.96
C ASN A 9 -7.17 -21.57 -35.79
N THR A 10 -8.06 -20.76 -36.34
CA THR A 10 -7.73 -19.42 -36.83
C THR A 10 -7.43 -18.54 -35.62
N SER A 11 -6.27 -17.88 -35.67
CA SER A 11 -5.89 -16.83 -34.73
C SER A 11 -7.05 -15.84 -34.57
N LYS A 12 -7.55 -15.72 -33.34
CA LYS A 12 -8.53 -14.67 -32.97
C LYS A 12 -7.86 -13.33 -33.24
N SER A 13 -8.29 -12.70 -34.34
CA SER A 13 -8.15 -11.26 -34.57
C SER A 13 -8.58 -10.53 -33.30
N SER A 14 -7.75 -9.61 -32.83
CA SER A 14 -8.01 -8.67 -31.74
C SER A 14 -9.20 -7.79 -32.13
N SER A 15 -10.41 -8.35 -32.01
CA SER A 15 -11.65 -7.65 -32.30
C SER A 15 -11.93 -6.64 -31.21
N GLU A 16 -12.09 -5.39 -31.61
CA GLU A 16 -12.62 -4.25 -30.86
C GLU A 16 -13.47 -4.68 -29.66
N TYR A 17 -12.88 -4.62 -28.46
CA TYR A 17 -13.67 -4.48 -27.25
C TYR A 17 -14.29 -3.09 -27.33
N THR A 18 -15.60 -3.05 -27.53
CA THR A 18 -16.33 -1.80 -27.65
C THR A 18 -16.32 -1.10 -26.29
N ALA A 19 -16.03 0.21 -26.31
CA ALA A 19 -16.05 1.07 -25.13
C ALA A 19 -17.34 0.88 -24.30
N PRO A 20 -17.28 1.06 -22.96
CA PRO A 20 -18.42 0.83 -22.08
C PRO A 20 -19.66 1.60 -22.57
N ARG A 21 -20.80 0.92 -22.67
CA ARG A 21 -22.09 1.53 -23.05
C ARG A 21 -22.93 1.76 -21.78
N ASN A 22 -23.45 2.97 -21.62
CA ASN A 22 -24.37 3.35 -20.53
C ASN A 22 -23.80 3.13 -19.11
N CYS A 23 -22.59 3.61 -18.85
CA CYS A 23 -21.92 3.46 -17.56
C CYS A 23 -22.18 4.61 -16.58
N SER A 24 -23.34 5.28 -16.66
CA SER A 24 -23.66 6.38 -15.77
C SER A 24 -24.93 6.12 -15.00
N TYR A 25 -24.92 6.40 -13.69
CA TYR A 25 -26.05 6.22 -12.79
C TYR A 25 -26.09 7.34 -11.76
N ASN A 26 -27.28 7.89 -11.51
CA ASN A 26 -27.48 9.05 -10.62
C ASN A 26 -26.51 10.23 -10.87
N GLY A 27 -26.16 10.46 -12.14
CA GLY A 27 -25.26 11.56 -12.54
C GLY A 27 -23.77 11.29 -12.29
N ILE A 28 -23.39 10.08 -11.85
CA ILE A 28 -22.01 9.65 -11.70
C ILE A 28 -21.62 8.79 -12.91
N ASP A 29 -20.45 9.05 -13.50
CA ASP A 29 -19.89 8.24 -14.58
C ASP A 29 -18.92 7.20 -14.01
N TYR A 30 -19.24 5.92 -14.21
CA TYR A 30 -18.47 4.78 -13.78
C TYR A 30 -17.60 4.19 -14.90
N SER A 31 -17.51 4.84 -16.07
CA SER A 31 -16.76 4.32 -17.23
C SER A 31 -15.30 4.02 -16.91
N ASN A 32 -14.70 4.76 -15.98
CA ASN A 32 -13.31 4.59 -15.56
C ASN A 32 -13.09 3.33 -14.71
N LEU A 33 -14.16 2.68 -14.23
CA LEU A 33 -14.09 1.37 -13.58
C LEU A 33 -14.09 0.21 -14.58
N PHE A 34 -14.18 0.48 -15.88
CA PHE A 34 -13.96 -0.57 -16.88
C PHE A 34 -12.46 -0.93 -16.91
N ALA A 35 -12.13 -2.19 -16.63
CA ALA A 35 -10.77 -2.68 -16.72
C ALA A 35 -10.55 -3.39 -18.06
N GLU A 36 -9.55 -2.97 -18.83
CA GLU A 36 -9.22 -3.59 -20.13
C GLU A 36 -8.89 -5.09 -20.00
N ASN A 37 -8.34 -5.50 -18.86
CA ASN A 37 -8.01 -6.90 -18.53
C ASN A 37 -9.11 -7.62 -17.73
N GLY A 38 -10.21 -6.92 -17.42
CA GLY A 38 -11.26 -7.40 -16.52
C GLY A 38 -10.79 -7.54 -15.07
N TYR A 39 -11.71 -8.01 -14.24
CA TYR A 39 -11.50 -8.38 -12.85
C TYR A 39 -11.60 -9.90 -12.70
N SER A 40 -10.85 -10.45 -11.74
CA SER A 40 -10.90 -11.85 -11.38
C SER A 40 -11.06 -11.98 -9.87
N SER A 41 -12.07 -12.72 -9.43
CA SER A 41 -12.38 -12.92 -8.00
C SER A 41 -12.66 -14.40 -7.76
N LYS A 42 -12.18 -14.94 -6.63
CA LYS A 42 -12.52 -16.31 -6.23
C LYS A 42 -13.94 -16.32 -5.69
N GLY A 43 -14.65 -17.43 -5.83
CA GLY A 43 -15.93 -17.62 -5.18
C GLY A 43 -16.09 -19.01 -4.60
N VAL A 44 -16.83 -19.10 -3.50
CA VAL A 44 -17.08 -20.35 -2.78
C VAL A 44 -18.58 -20.65 -2.83
N LYS A 45 -18.94 -21.83 -3.32
CA LYS A 45 -20.32 -22.31 -3.27
C LYS A 45 -20.70 -22.71 -1.85
N ILE A 46 -21.80 -22.16 -1.34
CA ILE A 46 -22.33 -22.53 -0.01
C ILE A 46 -22.76 -24.01 -0.06
N GLY A 47 -22.15 -24.84 0.79
CA GLY A 47 -22.55 -26.24 1.02
C GLY A 47 -21.57 -27.32 0.55
N ASN A 48 -20.80 -27.09 -0.52
CA ASN A 48 -19.92 -28.14 -1.09
C ASN A 48 -18.42 -27.78 -1.13
N GLY A 49 -18.02 -26.55 -0.77
CA GLY A 49 -16.61 -26.14 -0.75
C GLY A 49 -15.95 -26.06 -2.13
N GLU A 50 -16.71 -26.23 -3.20
CA GLU A 50 -16.23 -26.02 -4.57
C GLU A 50 -15.84 -24.56 -4.77
N GLN A 51 -14.60 -24.36 -5.20
CA GLN A 51 -14.07 -23.05 -5.54
C GLN A 51 -14.24 -22.80 -7.04
N TYR A 52 -14.84 -21.67 -7.36
CA TYR A 52 -14.98 -21.18 -8.73
C TYR A 52 -14.17 -19.90 -8.89
N LEU A 53 -13.71 -19.66 -10.12
CA LEU A 53 -13.11 -18.38 -10.50
C LEU A 53 -14.14 -17.59 -11.29
N PHE A 54 -14.47 -16.40 -10.81
CA PHE A 54 -15.33 -15.45 -11.50
C PHE A 54 -14.48 -14.43 -12.24
N GLU A 55 -14.76 -14.26 -13.52
CA GLU A 55 -14.14 -13.27 -14.38
C GLU A 55 -15.23 -12.27 -14.76
N TRP A 56 -15.02 -10.98 -14.49
CA TRP A 56 -16.08 -9.99 -14.64
C TRP A 56 -15.56 -8.59 -15.00
N ASN A 57 -16.46 -7.67 -15.35
CA ASN A 57 -16.12 -6.28 -15.69
C ASN A 57 -17.26 -5.30 -15.40
N ILE A 58 -16.95 -4.00 -15.35
CA ILE A 58 -17.91 -2.92 -15.13
C ILE A 58 -18.32 -2.29 -16.46
N CYS A 59 -19.62 -2.24 -16.74
CA CYS A 59 -20.23 -1.61 -17.91
C CYS A 59 -19.73 -2.07 -19.29
N GLY A 60 -19.06 -3.22 -19.34
CA GLY A 60 -18.52 -3.78 -20.57
C GLY A 60 -18.42 -5.31 -20.47
N PRO A 61 -18.14 -5.98 -21.59
CA PRO A 61 -17.84 -7.40 -21.56
C PRO A 61 -16.51 -7.64 -20.84
N SER A 62 -16.41 -8.75 -20.12
CA SER A 62 -15.13 -9.20 -19.57
C SER A 62 -14.29 -9.85 -20.68
N PRO A 63 -13.03 -9.43 -20.87
CA PRO A 63 -12.15 -10.00 -21.90
C PRO A 63 -11.81 -11.48 -21.65
N ASN A 64 -11.94 -11.91 -20.40
CA ASN A 64 -11.69 -13.28 -19.98
C ASN A 64 -12.92 -14.18 -20.18
N CYS A 65 -14.08 -13.59 -20.48
CA CYS A 65 -15.27 -14.34 -20.84
C CYS A 65 -15.30 -14.64 -22.35
N ARG A 66 -15.64 -15.88 -22.72
CA ARG A 66 -15.52 -16.35 -24.12
C ARG A 66 -16.50 -15.69 -25.10
N ALA A 67 -17.51 -14.97 -24.62
CA ALA A 67 -18.63 -14.44 -25.41
C ALA A 67 -18.74 -12.90 -25.33
N ARG A 68 -19.15 -12.27 -26.45
CA ARG A 68 -19.07 -10.81 -26.69
C ARG A 68 -20.03 -9.93 -25.87
N ASP A 69 -20.97 -10.51 -25.14
CA ASP A 69 -21.98 -9.80 -24.34
C ASP A 69 -21.98 -10.26 -22.86
N VAL A 70 -20.86 -10.86 -22.41
CA VAL A 70 -20.77 -11.43 -21.07
C VAL A 70 -19.92 -10.53 -20.18
N SER A 71 -20.59 -9.82 -19.27
CA SER A 71 -19.93 -8.98 -18.26
C SER A 71 -19.43 -9.79 -17.07
N ALA A 72 -20.01 -10.95 -16.80
CA ALA A 72 -19.55 -11.85 -15.74
C ALA A 72 -19.71 -13.31 -16.14
N CYS A 73 -18.66 -14.11 -15.95
CA CYS A 73 -18.69 -15.55 -16.14
C CYS A 73 -18.01 -16.28 -14.99
N GLN A 74 -18.50 -17.49 -14.75
CA GLN A 74 -17.96 -18.43 -13.79
C GLN A 74 -17.17 -19.49 -14.55
N THR A 75 -15.99 -19.82 -14.03
CA THR A 75 -15.15 -20.91 -14.52
C THR A 75 -14.74 -21.84 -13.40
N ASP A 76 -14.56 -23.12 -13.71
CA ASP A 76 -13.89 -24.03 -12.79
C ASP A 76 -12.39 -23.72 -12.68
N SER A 77 -11.71 -24.33 -11.71
CA SER A 77 -10.27 -24.11 -11.45
C SER A 77 -9.36 -24.46 -12.63
N ILE A 78 -9.84 -25.21 -13.63
CA ILE A 78 -9.10 -25.64 -14.83
C ILE A 78 -9.55 -24.83 -16.07
N LYS A 79 -10.43 -23.84 -15.89
CA LYS A 79 -11.08 -23.03 -16.95
C LYS A 79 -11.73 -23.86 -18.06
N SER A 80 -12.15 -25.08 -17.72
CA SER A 80 -12.70 -26.07 -18.65
C SER A 80 -14.20 -25.90 -18.83
N ASN A 81 -14.91 -25.65 -17.74
CA ASN A 81 -16.34 -25.35 -17.73
C ASN A 81 -16.56 -23.84 -17.62
N PHE A 82 -17.30 -23.29 -18.58
CA PHE A 82 -17.64 -21.87 -18.66
C PHE A 82 -19.14 -21.70 -18.49
N GLN A 83 -19.56 -20.85 -17.57
CA GLN A 83 -20.96 -20.54 -17.33
C GLN A 83 -21.17 -19.02 -17.31
N VAL A 84 -22.21 -18.55 -18.00
CA VAL A 84 -22.53 -17.12 -18.06
C VAL A 84 -23.26 -16.72 -16.79
N ALA A 85 -22.63 -15.90 -15.96
CA ALA A 85 -23.21 -15.41 -14.70
C ALA A 85 -23.99 -14.11 -14.89
N GLY A 86 -23.63 -13.29 -15.88
CA GLY A 86 -24.34 -12.04 -16.18
C GLY A 86 -23.99 -11.47 -17.56
N GLN A 87 -24.99 -10.88 -18.23
CA GLN A 87 -24.86 -10.30 -19.57
C GLN A 87 -24.95 -8.77 -19.53
N LEU A 88 -24.16 -8.11 -20.37
CA LEU A 88 -24.13 -6.65 -20.48
C LEU A 88 -25.46 -6.09 -20.97
N SER A 89 -26.08 -6.75 -21.96
CA SER A 89 -27.41 -6.38 -22.48
C SER A 89 -28.55 -6.39 -21.44
N ARG A 90 -28.33 -7.01 -20.27
CA ARG A 90 -29.30 -7.10 -19.16
C ARG A 90 -28.78 -6.44 -17.88
N MET A 91 -27.89 -5.47 -18.02
CA MET A 91 -27.40 -4.63 -16.93
C MET A 91 -28.54 -3.77 -16.36
N GLN A 92 -28.62 -3.72 -15.03
CA GLN A 92 -29.54 -2.89 -14.28
C GLN A 92 -28.78 -2.17 -13.17
N TRP A 93 -29.20 -0.95 -12.88
CA TRP A 93 -28.67 -0.17 -11.76
C TRP A 93 -29.69 -0.08 -10.65
N SER A 94 -29.22 -0.12 -9.42
CA SER A 94 -30.02 0.13 -8.23
C SER A 94 -29.16 0.77 -7.14
N THR A 95 -29.82 1.19 -6.07
CA THR A 95 -29.18 1.69 -4.86
C THR A 95 -29.64 0.83 -3.69
N ASP A 96 -28.73 0.46 -2.79
CA ASP A 96 -29.09 -0.28 -1.58
C ASP A 96 -29.63 0.65 -0.47
N SER A 97 -29.93 0.08 0.71
CA SER A 97 -30.41 0.84 1.86
C SER A 97 -29.39 1.82 2.45
N PHE A 98 -28.11 1.70 2.07
CA PHE A 98 -27.00 2.53 2.53
C PHE A 98 -26.55 3.55 1.48
N ASN A 99 -27.34 3.72 0.41
CA ASN A 99 -27.03 4.59 -0.71
C ASN A 99 -25.80 4.17 -1.54
N ASN A 100 -25.35 2.91 -1.43
CA ASN A 100 -24.31 2.38 -2.31
C ASN A 100 -24.91 2.01 -3.67
N THR A 101 -24.13 2.20 -4.72
CA THR A 101 -24.55 1.86 -6.08
C THR A 101 -24.35 0.37 -6.33
N ILE A 102 -25.38 -0.29 -6.87
CA ILE A 102 -25.32 -1.69 -7.25
C ILE A 102 -25.53 -1.82 -8.76
N ILE A 103 -24.61 -2.51 -9.43
CA ILE A 103 -24.78 -2.97 -10.80
C ILE A 103 -25.21 -4.44 -10.76
N THR A 104 -26.28 -4.76 -11.44
CA THR A 104 -26.79 -6.13 -11.59
C THR A 104 -26.73 -6.56 -13.04
N TYR A 105 -26.07 -7.66 -13.34
CA TYR A 105 -26.10 -8.31 -14.65
C TYR A 105 -26.92 -9.59 -14.56
N ASN A 106 -28.03 -9.66 -15.29
CA ASN A 106 -28.84 -10.87 -15.40
C ASN A 106 -28.38 -11.71 -16.60
N SER A 107 -28.64 -13.02 -16.57
CA SER A 107 -28.28 -13.96 -17.64
C SER A 107 -29.51 -14.77 -18.04
N TYR A 108 -29.74 -14.96 -19.34
CA TYR A 108 -30.77 -15.92 -19.81
C TYR A 108 -30.40 -17.38 -19.48
N ASN A 109 -29.17 -17.62 -19.06
CA ASN A 109 -28.69 -18.95 -18.73
C ASN A 109 -29.09 -19.31 -17.30
N SER A 110 -30.02 -20.25 -17.16
CA SER A 110 -30.43 -20.88 -15.91
C SER A 110 -29.76 -22.25 -15.68
N TYR A 111 -28.79 -22.62 -16.53
CA TYR A 111 -28.13 -23.92 -16.46
C TYR A 111 -27.48 -24.13 -15.08
N HIS A 112 -27.76 -25.28 -14.46
CA HIS A 112 -27.42 -25.65 -13.07
C HIS A 112 -28.08 -24.85 -11.94
N CYS A 113 -29.09 -24.03 -12.24
CA CYS A 113 -29.92 -23.38 -11.23
C CYS A 113 -31.23 -24.15 -11.07
N THR A 114 -31.60 -24.50 -9.84
CA THR A 114 -32.87 -25.18 -9.56
C THR A 114 -34.03 -24.26 -9.92
N GLY A 115 -35.11 -24.83 -10.47
CA GLY A 115 -36.31 -24.06 -10.79
C GLY A 115 -36.21 -23.12 -11.99
N ASN A 116 -35.20 -23.29 -12.87
CA ASN A 116 -34.95 -22.42 -14.02
C ASN A 116 -34.74 -20.94 -13.64
N VAL A 117 -34.24 -20.69 -12.43
CA VAL A 117 -33.89 -19.33 -12.00
C VAL A 117 -32.74 -18.82 -12.86
N GLU A 118 -32.91 -17.61 -13.38
CA GLU A 118 -31.87 -16.93 -14.16
C GLU A 118 -30.68 -16.59 -13.27
N ARG A 119 -29.45 -16.76 -13.79
CA ARG A 119 -28.26 -16.32 -13.07
C ARG A 119 -28.20 -14.81 -12.99
N LYS A 120 -27.72 -14.32 -11.86
CA LYS A 120 -27.57 -12.90 -11.58
C LYS A 120 -26.21 -12.64 -10.94
N PHE A 121 -25.48 -11.66 -11.44
CA PHE A 121 -24.20 -11.22 -10.87
C PHE A 121 -24.31 -9.75 -10.43
N GLN A 122 -24.12 -9.49 -9.15
CA GLN A 122 -24.26 -8.17 -8.54
C GLN A 122 -22.92 -7.64 -8.06
N ILE A 123 -22.67 -6.37 -8.35
CA ILE A 123 -21.48 -5.65 -7.92
C ILE A 123 -21.93 -4.45 -7.10
N GLN A 124 -21.56 -4.43 -5.83
CA GLN A 124 -21.76 -3.27 -4.97
C GLN A 124 -20.51 -2.39 -5.04
N LEU A 125 -20.69 -1.16 -5.51
CA LEU A 125 -19.64 -0.16 -5.62
C LEU A 125 -19.56 0.63 -4.31
N LEU A 126 -18.43 0.51 -3.63
CA LEU A 126 -18.17 1.19 -2.37
C LEU A 126 -17.19 2.34 -2.59
N CYS A 127 -17.56 3.52 -2.08
CA CYS A 127 -16.69 4.70 -2.03
C CYS A 127 -15.80 4.67 -0.78
N ASP A 128 -15.14 3.54 -0.51
CA ASP A 128 -14.25 3.36 0.63
C ASP A 128 -12.83 2.96 0.17
N GLY A 129 -11.80 3.40 0.88
CA GLY A 129 -10.42 3.12 0.52
C GLY A 129 -9.87 3.93 -0.67
N GLU A 130 -8.54 3.93 -0.78
CA GLU A 130 -7.79 4.68 -1.80
C GLU A 130 -7.55 3.87 -3.08
N TYR A 131 -7.66 2.54 -3.00
CA TYR A 131 -7.34 1.62 -4.09
C TYR A 131 -8.53 0.78 -4.49
N LEU A 132 -8.63 0.51 -5.79
CA LEU A 132 -9.65 -0.36 -6.33
C LEU A 132 -9.34 -1.81 -5.96
N THR A 133 -10.11 -2.38 -5.04
CA THR A 133 -9.94 -3.78 -4.60
C THR A 133 -11.28 -4.49 -4.57
N SER A 134 -11.33 -5.73 -5.04
CA SER A 134 -12.54 -6.56 -5.02
C SER A 134 -12.49 -7.60 -3.90
N GLU A 135 -13.59 -7.81 -3.20
CA GLU A 135 -13.76 -8.97 -2.33
C GLU A 135 -13.91 -10.28 -3.16
N ASP A 136 -13.91 -11.42 -2.47
CA ASP A 136 -14.32 -12.69 -3.06
C ASP A 136 -15.83 -12.67 -3.37
N VAL A 137 -16.21 -13.38 -4.44
CA VAL A 137 -17.61 -13.55 -4.83
C VAL A 137 -18.29 -14.56 -3.92
N TYR A 138 -19.44 -14.20 -3.37
CA TYR A 138 -20.29 -15.15 -2.65
C TYR A 138 -21.64 -15.32 -3.32
N GLU A 139 -22.24 -16.50 -3.14
CA GLU A 139 -23.58 -16.81 -3.62
C GLU A 139 -24.60 -16.41 -2.54
N SER A 140 -25.31 -15.31 -2.76
CA SER A 140 -26.30 -14.74 -1.83
C SER A 140 -27.59 -15.55 -1.77
N GLU A 141 -28.03 -16.01 -2.93
CA GLU A 141 -29.16 -16.91 -3.18
C GLU A 141 -28.75 -17.85 -4.31
N GLU A 142 -29.48 -18.94 -4.52
CA GLU A 142 -29.16 -19.88 -5.60
C GLU A 142 -29.03 -19.15 -6.96
N CYS A 143 -27.84 -19.24 -7.56
CA CYS A 143 -27.47 -18.56 -8.80
C CYS A 143 -27.48 -17.02 -8.77
N SER A 144 -27.46 -16.41 -7.57
CA SER A 144 -27.29 -14.97 -7.35
C SER A 144 -25.94 -14.69 -6.70
N TYR A 145 -24.98 -14.28 -7.50
CA TYR A 145 -23.60 -14.00 -7.10
C TYR A 145 -23.43 -12.52 -6.75
N PHE A 146 -22.67 -12.24 -5.70
CA PHE A 146 -22.45 -10.89 -5.20
C PHE A 146 -20.96 -10.65 -4.94
N VAL A 147 -20.47 -9.48 -5.32
CA VAL A 147 -19.11 -9.00 -5.04
C VAL A 147 -19.13 -7.54 -4.64
N LYS A 148 -18.23 -7.16 -3.73
CA LYS A 148 -17.99 -5.76 -3.38
C LYS A 148 -16.72 -5.26 -4.05
N LEU A 149 -16.79 -4.03 -4.56
CA LEU A 149 -15.68 -3.33 -5.15
C LEU A 149 -15.41 -2.06 -4.35
N HIS A 150 -14.36 -2.08 -3.56
CA HIS A 150 -13.85 -0.94 -2.79
C HIS A 150 -13.08 0.01 -3.70
N GLY A 151 -12.98 1.28 -3.32
CA GLY A 151 -12.27 2.33 -4.05
C GLY A 151 -12.97 2.78 -5.33
N ALA A 152 -14.24 2.38 -5.54
CA ALA A 152 -14.97 2.57 -6.78
C ALA A 152 -15.20 4.06 -7.13
N CYS A 153 -15.03 4.96 -6.16
CA CYS A 153 -15.25 6.39 -6.33
C CYS A 153 -13.94 7.19 -6.54
N GLY A 154 -12.79 6.60 -6.17
CA GLY A 154 -11.46 7.22 -6.33
C GLY A 154 -10.91 7.16 -7.77
N VAL A 155 -11.41 6.23 -8.59
CA VAL A 155 -10.91 5.99 -9.96
C VAL A 155 -11.64 6.84 -11.02
N GLY A 156 -12.75 7.51 -10.65
CA GLY A 156 -13.78 7.88 -11.62
C GLY A 156 -14.16 9.34 -11.82
N GLN A 157 -13.78 10.29 -10.95
CA GLN A 157 -14.30 11.65 -11.08
C GLN A 157 -13.50 12.51 -12.06
N GLN A 158 -13.83 12.45 -13.36
CA GLN A 158 -13.96 13.72 -14.10
C GLN A 158 -15.33 14.29 -13.76
N PRO A 159 -15.42 15.53 -13.22
CA PRO A 159 -16.67 16.06 -12.71
C PRO A 159 -17.66 16.33 -13.85
N PRO A 160 -18.87 15.74 -13.86
CA PRO A 160 -19.95 16.26 -14.66
C PRO A 160 -20.41 17.57 -14.02
N ASN A 161 -20.19 18.67 -14.73
CA ASN A 161 -20.75 20.00 -14.54
C ASN A 161 -21.55 20.23 -13.25
N SER A 162 -20.87 20.81 -12.26
CA SER A 162 -21.39 21.83 -11.34
C SER A 162 -22.84 21.64 -10.86
N ILE A 163 -23.05 20.77 -9.88
CA ILE A 163 -23.90 21.19 -8.77
C ILE A 163 -23.08 22.20 -7.98
N LYS A 164 -23.44 23.48 -8.10
CA LYS A 164 -22.91 24.57 -7.27
C LYS A 164 -23.20 24.25 -5.79
N TYR A 165 -22.31 23.52 -5.15
CA TYR A 165 -21.99 23.81 -3.76
C TYR A 165 -21.14 25.09 -3.76
N PRO A 166 -21.39 26.04 -2.86
CA PRO A 166 -20.83 27.37 -2.93
C PRO A 166 -19.30 27.26 -2.95
N THR A 167 -18.74 27.59 -4.11
CA THR A 167 -17.31 27.74 -4.38
C THR A 167 -16.81 28.98 -3.64
N LYS A 168 -16.82 28.88 -2.32
CA LYS A 168 -16.20 29.80 -1.38
C LYS A 168 -15.99 29.09 -0.04
N MET A 169 -15.42 27.88 -0.05
CA MET A 169 -14.67 27.44 1.10
C MET A 169 -13.30 28.12 1.04
N LEU A 170 -13.06 28.88 2.10
CA LEU A 170 -12.08 29.94 2.24
C LEU A 170 -10.68 29.56 1.76
N SER A 171 -10.15 30.33 0.80
CA SER A 171 -8.72 30.62 0.63
C SER A 171 -8.15 31.46 1.78
N ASN A 172 -8.78 31.42 2.95
CA ASN A 172 -8.48 32.25 4.11
C ASN A 172 -8.32 31.31 5.29
N LYS A 173 -7.05 31.11 5.69
CA LYS A 173 -6.61 30.33 6.84
C LYS A 173 -6.67 28.80 6.65
N ALA A 174 -5.77 28.27 5.82
CA ALA A 174 -5.04 27.10 6.29
C ALA A 174 -4.40 27.55 7.61
N ASN A 175 -5.02 27.17 8.74
CA ASN A 175 -4.45 27.45 10.05
C ASN A 175 -3.04 26.87 10.07
N ASN A 176 -2.15 27.57 10.76
CA ASN A 176 -0.73 27.25 10.89
C ASN A 176 -0.54 25.76 11.21
N CYS A 177 -0.40 24.92 10.19
CA CYS A 177 -0.25 23.48 10.32
C CYS A 177 1.21 23.13 10.58
N SER A 178 1.87 24.01 11.33
CA SER A 178 3.28 23.90 11.64
C SER A 178 3.46 24.15 13.11
N TYR A 179 4.20 23.28 13.77
CA TYR A 179 4.46 23.35 15.20
C TYR A 179 5.92 23.01 15.46
N ASN A 180 6.63 23.89 16.18
CA ASN A 180 8.07 23.76 16.46
C ASN A 180 8.94 23.51 15.20
N GLY A 181 8.63 24.19 14.10
CA GLY A 181 9.40 24.07 12.84
C GLY A 181 9.12 22.81 12.02
N ILE A 182 8.16 21.99 12.45
CA ILE A 182 7.68 20.81 11.72
C ILE A 182 6.34 21.17 11.07
N ASP A 183 6.23 20.93 9.77
CA ASP A 183 5.03 21.13 8.97
C ASP A 183 4.25 19.82 8.82
N TYR A 184 3.01 19.81 9.31
CA TYR A 184 2.10 18.67 9.29
C TYR A 184 1.04 18.79 8.19
N SER A 185 1.17 19.75 7.26
CA SER A 185 0.18 19.98 6.19
C SER A 185 0.02 18.78 5.26
N ASN A 186 1.06 17.95 5.13
CA ASN A 186 1.01 16.68 4.40
C ASN A 186 0.07 15.63 5.04
N LEU A 187 -0.30 15.81 6.31
CA LEU A 187 -1.24 14.94 7.02
C LEU A 187 -2.71 15.39 6.87
N PHE A 188 -2.98 16.49 6.18
CA PHE A 188 -4.36 16.88 5.89
C PHE A 188 -4.94 15.99 4.79
N ASN A 189 -5.97 15.21 5.12
CA ASN A 189 -6.68 14.38 4.15
C ASN A 189 -7.97 15.08 3.71
N ALA A 190 -7.89 15.82 2.59
CA ALA A 190 -9.00 16.62 2.09
C ALA A 190 -10.20 15.78 1.60
N GLU A 191 -9.94 14.57 1.10
CA GLU A 191 -10.93 13.75 0.42
C GLU A 191 -11.76 12.93 1.41
N ASN A 192 -11.09 12.26 2.34
CA ASN A 192 -11.72 11.26 3.20
C ASN A 192 -11.59 11.55 4.70
N GLY A 193 -10.65 12.40 5.11
CA GLY A 193 -10.29 12.52 6.52
C GLY A 193 -9.78 11.20 7.09
N TYR A 194 -9.90 11.02 8.40
CA TYR A 194 -9.56 9.81 9.13
C TYR A 194 -10.79 9.29 9.87
N ILE A 195 -10.85 7.97 10.04
CA ILE A 195 -11.94 7.28 10.75
C ILE A 195 -11.34 6.35 11.80
N SER A 196 -11.77 6.51 13.05
CA SER A 196 -11.33 5.68 14.17
C SER A 196 -12.54 5.13 14.92
N LYS A 197 -12.44 3.88 15.38
CA LYS A 197 -13.45 3.30 16.27
C LYS A 197 -13.16 3.74 17.69
N GLY A 198 -14.19 3.98 18.49
CA GLY A 198 -14.02 4.18 19.92
C GLY A 198 -15.04 3.40 20.73
N VAL A 199 -14.61 2.94 21.90
CA VAL A 199 -15.44 2.18 22.84
C VAL A 199 -15.61 3.01 24.10
N LYS A 200 -16.85 3.32 24.45
CA LYS A 200 -17.13 4.01 25.71
C LYS A 200 -17.06 3.01 26.86
N ILE A 201 -16.02 3.14 27.69
CA ILE A 201 -15.75 2.26 28.82
C ILE A 201 -16.98 2.21 29.75
N GLY A 202 -17.50 1.01 30.01
CA GLY A 202 -18.61 0.78 30.93
C GLY A 202 -20.02 0.75 30.31
N SER A 203 -20.21 1.25 29.09
CA SER A 203 -21.53 1.23 28.41
C SER A 203 -21.64 0.18 27.30
N GLY A 204 -20.50 -0.27 26.74
CA GLY A 204 -20.48 -1.15 25.57
C GLY A 204 -20.88 -0.45 24.27
N GLU A 205 -21.23 0.84 24.30
CA GLU A 205 -21.54 1.61 23.11
C GLU A 205 -20.27 1.85 22.28
N GLN A 206 -20.40 1.55 20.99
CA GLN A 206 -19.37 1.79 19.99
C GLN A 206 -19.72 3.05 19.20
N PHE A 207 -18.71 3.89 19.02
CA PHE A 207 -18.81 5.11 18.22
C PHE A 207 -17.76 5.08 17.12
N LEU A 208 -18.07 5.75 16.01
CA LEU A 208 -17.11 6.07 14.97
C LEU A 208 -16.75 7.55 15.10
N TYR A 209 -15.47 7.85 15.04
CA TYR A 209 -14.96 9.22 15.06
C TYR A 209 -14.39 9.53 13.69
N ASN A 210 -14.93 10.56 13.06
CA ASN A 210 -14.39 11.10 11.82
C ASN A 210 -13.63 12.37 12.15
N TRP A 211 -12.39 12.49 11.70
CA TRP A 211 -11.53 13.61 12.08
C TRP A 211 -10.50 13.94 11.00
N ASN A 212 -9.78 15.05 11.16
CA ASN A 212 -8.75 15.49 10.21
C ASN A 212 -7.63 16.29 10.91
N ILE A 213 -6.49 16.44 10.23
CA ILE A 213 -5.35 17.23 10.71
C ILE A 213 -5.35 18.61 10.05
N CYS A 214 -5.31 19.67 10.87
CA CYS A 214 -5.22 21.07 10.45
C CYS A 214 -6.31 21.56 9.49
N GLY A 215 -7.43 20.85 9.40
CA GLY A 215 -8.55 21.19 8.53
C GLY A 215 -9.86 20.58 9.01
N PRO A 216 -10.99 20.96 8.39
CA PRO A 216 -12.26 20.31 8.66
C PRO A 216 -12.24 18.87 8.14
N SER A 217 -12.98 17.98 8.80
CA SER A 217 -13.19 16.62 8.30
C SER A 217 -14.30 16.61 7.25
N PRO A 218 -14.08 16.01 6.07
CA PRO A 218 -15.09 15.98 4.99
C PRO A 218 -16.32 15.12 5.36
N LYS A 219 -16.21 14.28 6.41
CA LYS A 219 -17.32 13.46 6.93
C LYS A 219 -18.07 14.13 8.09
N CYS A 220 -17.61 15.29 8.55
CA CYS A 220 -18.28 16.06 9.60
C CYS A 220 -19.20 17.12 9.01
N THR A 221 -20.33 17.37 9.68
CA THR A 221 -21.26 18.42 9.26
C THR A 221 -20.79 19.76 9.80
N GLY A 222 -20.21 20.60 8.94
CA GLY A 222 -19.83 21.97 9.27
C GLY A 222 -18.43 22.34 8.79
N VAL A 223 -18.25 23.61 8.44
CA VAL A 223 -17.04 24.10 7.77
C VAL A 223 -15.83 24.24 8.70
N ASP A 224 -16.07 24.20 10.01
CA ASP A 224 -15.07 24.40 11.06
C ASP A 224 -14.90 23.14 11.94
N ILE A 225 -15.48 22.01 11.54
CA ILE A 225 -15.50 20.79 12.37
C ILE A 225 -14.36 19.87 11.96
N SER A 226 -13.30 19.86 12.77
CA SER A 226 -12.14 18.97 12.56
C SER A 226 -12.36 17.57 13.08
N ALA A 227 -13.25 17.37 14.05
CA ALA A 227 -13.58 16.05 14.57
C ALA A 227 -15.05 15.95 14.99
N CYS A 228 -15.67 14.83 14.64
CA CYS A 228 -17.04 14.51 15.02
C CYS A 228 -17.23 13.03 15.31
N GLN A 229 -18.19 12.73 16.17
CA GLN A 229 -18.56 11.41 16.64
C GLN A 229 -19.90 11.01 16.02
N THR A 230 -20.00 9.80 15.50
CA THR A 230 -21.25 9.17 15.05
C THR A 230 -21.50 7.88 15.81
N ASN A 231 -22.77 7.56 16.07
CA ASN A 231 -23.12 6.21 16.52
C ASN A 231 -22.88 5.19 15.40
N THR A 232 -22.83 3.90 15.73
CA THR A 232 -22.67 2.79 14.76
C THR A 232 -23.72 2.77 13.64
N TYR A 233 -24.85 3.45 13.84
CA TYR A 233 -25.91 3.57 12.84
C TYR A 233 -25.76 4.81 11.93
N GLY A 234 -24.78 5.69 12.17
CA GLY A 234 -24.47 6.84 11.31
C GLY A 234 -25.42 8.04 11.40
N PHE A 235 -26.45 7.99 12.27
CA PHE A 235 -27.53 8.98 12.27
C PHE A 235 -27.28 10.23 13.13
N ASN A 236 -26.32 10.19 14.05
CA ASN A 236 -26.09 11.28 15.01
C ASN A 236 -24.66 11.80 14.93
N ASN A 237 -24.41 12.78 14.07
CA ASN A 237 -23.11 13.44 13.94
C ASN A 237 -22.98 14.52 15.03
N GLN A 238 -22.26 14.20 16.10
CA GLN A 238 -21.99 15.11 17.21
C GLN A 238 -20.59 15.70 17.05
N GLU A 239 -20.52 17.03 17.05
CA GLU A 239 -19.25 17.74 17.06
C GLU A 239 -18.44 17.41 18.33
N VAL A 240 -17.16 17.07 18.16
CA VAL A 240 -16.22 16.83 19.28
C VAL A 240 -14.94 17.66 19.20
N GLY A 241 -14.73 18.42 18.12
CA GLY A 241 -13.59 19.34 18.00
C GLY A 241 -13.69 20.30 16.81
N GLN A 242 -13.37 21.57 17.04
CA GLN A 242 -13.38 22.66 16.06
C GLN A 242 -11.97 23.06 15.62
N LEU A 243 -11.81 23.35 14.32
CA LEU A 243 -10.57 23.84 13.74
C LEU A 243 -10.20 25.23 14.28
N SER A 244 -11.18 26.10 14.47
CA SER A 244 -10.97 27.45 15.03
C SER A 244 -10.46 27.45 16.48
N ARG A 245 -10.62 26.33 17.20
CA ARG A 245 -10.20 26.11 18.59
C ARG A 245 -9.10 25.06 18.72
N MET A 246 -8.26 24.96 17.68
CA MET A 246 -7.11 24.08 17.62
C MET A 246 -5.95 24.59 18.47
N GLU A 247 -5.35 23.71 19.25
CA GLU A 247 -4.19 23.97 20.09
C GLU A 247 -3.11 22.91 19.88
N TRP A 248 -1.85 23.31 19.92
CA TRP A 248 -0.70 22.42 19.84
C TRP A 248 -0.03 22.28 21.20
N SER A 249 0.45 21.09 21.51
CA SER A 249 1.24 20.83 22.71
C SER A 249 2.24 19.69 22.49
N LYS A 250 3.04 19.41 23.52
CA LYS A 250 3.90 18.23 23.62
C LYS A 250 3.47 17.42 24.82
N ASP A 251 3.51 16.09 24.69
CA ASP A 251 3.37 15.21 25.85
C ASP A 251 4.69 15.08 26.63
N SER A 252 4.70 14.25 27.67
CA SER A 252 5.89 13.95 28.49
C SER A 252 7.02 13.24 27.72
N PHE A 253 6.73 12.69 26.55
CA PHE A 253 7.67 11.98 25.68
C PHE A 253 8.09 12.83 24.46
N ASN A 254 7.73 14.11 24.43
CA ASN A 254 7.99 15.03 23.33
C ASN A 254 7.30 14.66 22.00
N ASN A 255 6.24 13.86 22.04
CA ASN A 255 5.35 13.66 20.91
C ASN A 255 4.47 14.89 20.71
N THR A 256 4.17 15.23 19.46
CA THR A 256 3.29 16.36 19.15
C THR A 256 1.84 15.96 19.40
N ILE A 257 1.10 16.79 20.13
CA ILE A 257 -0.34 16.65 20.30
C ILE A 257 -1.03 17.85 19.65
N ILE A 258 -2.05 17.56 18.85
CA ILE A 258 -3.02 18.54 18.37
C ILE A 258 -4.35 18.30 19.11
N THR A 259 -4.90 19.34 19.71
CA THR A 259 -6.16 19.30 20.45
C THR A 259 -7.17 20.21 19.77
N TYR A 260 -8.35 19.68 19.47
CA TYR A 260 -9.49 20.44 18.97
C TYR A 260 -10.54 20.54 20.06
N ASN A 261 -10.79 21.75 20.57
CA ASN A 261 -11.87 21.98 21.53
C ASN A 261 -13.19 22.24 20.79
N SER A 262 -14.32 21.94 21.42
CA SER A 262 -15.66 22.18 20.87
C SER A 262 -16.51 22.98 21.84
N ASN A 263 -17.36 23.88 21.31
CA ASN A 263 -18.38 24.54 22.13
C ASN A 263 -19.52 23.58 22.53
N ASN A 264 -19.52 22.36 21.98
CA ASN A 264 -20.53 21.35 22.27
C ASN A 264 -20.21 20.65 23.59
N SER A 265 -21.10 20.81 24.57
CA SER A 265 -21.06 20.08 25.85
C SER A 265 -22.12 18.98 25.95
N HIS A 266 -22.80 18.67 24.83
CA HIS A 266 -23.91 17.74 24.83
C HIS A 266 -23.47 16.36 25.35
N HIS A 267 -24.27 15.76 26.25
CA HIS A 267 -23.97 14.49 26.94
C HIS A 267 -22.68 14.45 27.79
N CYS A 268 -22.11 15.60 28.13
CA CYS A 268 -21.02 15.71 29.10
C CYS A 268 -21.59 16.18 30.43
N TYR A 269 -21.29 15.48 31.52
CA TYR A 269 -21.68 15.93 32.86
C TYR A 269 -21.01 17.27 33.18
N GLY A 270 -21.73 18.14 33.89
CA GLY A 270 -21.20 19.44 34.30
C GLY A 270 -21.00 20.46 33.18
N ASN A 271 -21.59 20.26 31.98
CA ASN A 271 -21.40 21.12 30.81
C ASN A 271 -19.92 21.25 30.39
N VAL A 272 -19.12 20.23 30.64
CA VAL A 272 -17.72 20.19 30.18
C VAL A 272 -17.72 20.19 28.65
N GLU A 273 -16.91 21.08 28.07
CA GLU A 273 -16.71 21.13 26.63
C GLU A 273 -16.03 19.86 26.13
N ARG A 274 -16.48 19.36 24.97
CA ARG A 274 -15.82 18.23 24.32
C ARG A 274 -14.47 18.65 23.76
N LYS A 275 -13.49 17.76 23.84
CA LYS A 275 -12.20 17.93 23.15
C LYS A 275 -11.74 16.65 22.49
N PHE A 276 -11.12 16.78 21.31
CA PHE A 276 -10.55 15.69 20.54
C PHE A 276 -9.04 15.89 20.40
N GLN A 277 -8.25 14.94 20.89
CA GLN A 277 -6.80 15.00 20.97
C GLN A 277 -6.19 13.95 20.06
N ILE A 278 -5.22 14.36 19.24
CA ILE A 278 -4.50 13.48 18.34
C ILE A 278 -3.02 13.56 18.69
N GLN A 279 -2.46 12.43 19.10
CA GLN A 279 -1.03 12.29 19.31
C GLN A 279 -0.38 11.84 18.00
N LEU A 280 0.46 12.71 17.45
CA LEU A 280 1.21 12.46 16.22
C LEU A 280 2.50 11.72 16.58
N LEU A 281 2.55 10.46 16.18
CA LEU A 281 3.69 9.59 16.37
C LEU A 281 4.40 9.44 15.02
N CYS A 282 5.66 9.87 14.98
CA CYS A 282 6.52 9.63 13.82
C CYS A 282 7.19 8.26 13.99
N ASP A 283 6.36 7.22 13.98
CA ASP A 283 6.74 5.82 14.05
C ASP A 283 6.00 5.02 12.96
N GLY A 284 6.68 4.07 12.32
CA GLY A 284 6.07 3.20 11.31
C GLY A 284 6.00 3.78 9.89
N GLU A 285 5.95 2.87 8.91
CA GLU A 285 6.03 3.17 7.46
C GLU A 285 4.78 3.85 6.89
N TYR A 286 3.62 3.66 7.51
CA TYR A 286 2.33 4.07 6.97
C TYR A 286 1.50 4.83 7.99
N LEU A 287 0.73 5.80 7.49
CA LEU A 287 -0.26 6.53 8.27
C LEU A 287 -1.34 5.57 8.75
N THR A 288 -1.36 5.29 10.05
CA THR A 288 -2.36 4.40 10.65
C THR A 288 -2.92 5.03 11.92
N SER A 289 -4.25 5.18 11.97
CA SER A 289 -4.95 5.67 13.15
C SER A 289 -5.30 4.52 14.09
N GLY A 290 -5.00 4.67 15.38
CA GLY A 290 -5.50 3.77 16.41
C GLY A 290 -6.99 3.97 16.70
N ASP A 291 -7.48 3.21 17.68
CA ASP A 291 -8.81 3.42 18.26
C ASP A 291 -8.82 4.69 19.13
N VAL A 292 -9.97 5.34 19.19
CA VAL A 292 -10.27 6.47 20.07
C VAL A 292 -10.66 5.92 21.44
N TYR A 293 -10.01 6.42 22.48
CA TYR A 293 -10.44 6.18 23.87
C TYR A 293 -10.81 7.49 24.56
N GLU A 294 -11.73 7.41 25.51
CA GLU A 294 -12.12 8.53 26.36
C GLU A 294 -11.14 8.59 27.54
N SER A 295 -10.26 9.60 27.57
CA SER A 295 -9.21 9.74 28.59
C SER A 295 -9.75 10.32 29.90
N ASP A 296 -10.69 11.25 29.75
CA ASP A 296 -11.48 11.90 30.79
C ASP A 296 -12.89 12.14 30.21
N GLU A 297 -13.85 12.50 31.03
CA GLU A 297 -15.20 12.81 30.56
C GLU A 297 -15.19 13.82 29.40
N CYS A 298 -15.72 13.38 28.25
CA CYS A 298 -15.76 14.16 27.00
C CYS A 298 -14.39 14.60 26.44
N SER A 299 -13.33 13.90 26.83
CA SER A 299 -12.00 14.03 26.28
C SER A 299 -11.64 12.78 25.48
N TYR A 300 -11.61 12.92 24.16
CA TYR A 300 -11.35 11.81 23.24
C TYR A 300 -9.90 11.87 22.76
N PHE A 301 -9.20 10.74 22.78
CA PHE A 301 -7.80 10.66 22.42
C PHE A 301 -7.57 9.57 21.37
N VAL A 302 -6.77 9.89 20.34
CA VAL A 302 -6.33 8.94 19.32
C VAL A 302 -4.85 9.10 19.04
N LYS A 303 -4.21 7.98 18.67
CA LYS A 303 -2.83 7.95 18.19
C LYS A 303 -2.82 7.84 16.67
N LEU A 304 -2.02 8.67 16.02
CA LEU A 304 -1.76 8.58 14.59
C LEU A 304 -0.29 8.21 14.39
N HIS A 305 -0.05 6.98 13.99
CA HIS A 305 1.26 6.45 13.61
C HIS A 305 1.61 6.88 12.18
N GLY A 306 2.90 6.94 11.86
CA GLY A 306 3.42 7.42 10.57
C GLY A 306 3.22 8.93 10.36
N ALA A 307 2.86 9.67 11.41
CA ALA A 307 2.53 11.10 11.38
C ALA A 307 3.77 12.00 11.38
N CYS A 308 4.74 11.68 10.53
CA CYS A 308 5.96 12.46 10.37
C CYS A 308 5.65 13.73 9.57
N GLY A 309 5.70 14.87 10.25
CA GLY A 309 5.70 16.17 9.57
C GLY A 309 7.05 16.44 8.90
N VAL A 310 7.06 17.36 7.94
CA VAL A 310 8.25 17.76 7.20
C VAL A 310 8.96 18.89 7.95
N TYR A 311 10.24 18.75 8.25
CA TYR A 311 11.02 19.87 8.77
C TYR A 311 11.08 20.97 7.72
N GLN A 312 10.58 22.16 8.06
CA GLN A 312 10.81 23.32 7.21
C GLN A 312 12.29 23.69 7.34
N GLN A 313 13.08 23.33 6.32
CA GLN A 313 14.43 23.86 6.23
C GLN A 313 14.30 25.38 6.17
N GLN A 314 14.81 26.07 7.20
CA GLN A 314 15.07 27.49 7.13
C GLN A 314 16.05 27.70 5.97
N THR A 315 15.51 27.98 4.79
CA THR A 315 16.29 28.55 3.70
C THR A 315 16.63 29.96 4.15
N ASN A 316 17.76 30.08 4.85
CA ASN A 316 18.44 31.35 5.00
C ASN A 316 18.89 31.76 3.60
N TYR A 317 17.99 32.43 2.87
CA TYR A 317 18.33 33.21 1.70
C TYR A 317 19.15 34.40 2.23
N ILE A 318 20.47 34.19 2.34
CA ILE A 318 21.41 35.27 2.58
C ILE A 318 21.42 36.10 1.29
N ALA A 319 20.55 37.10 1.23
CA ALA A 319 20.73 38.20 0.32
C ALA A 319 22.04 38.90 0.72
N SER A 320 23.04 38.78 -0.14
CA SER A 320 24.31 39.49 -0.04
C SER A 320 24.06 41.00 -0.02
N SER A 321 24.04 41.57 1.18
CA SER A 321 24.36 42.98 1.37
C SER A 321 25.56 43.06 2.29
N SER A 322 26.64 43.58 1.70
CA SER A 322 27.89 43.91 2.35
C SER A 322 27.67 44.88 3.51
N SER A 323 28.06 44.50 4.72
CA SER A 323 28.84 45.38 5.61
C SER A 323 29.33 44.60 6.84
N ASN A 324 30.64 44.72 7.07
CA ASN A 324 31.33 44.24 8.26
C ASN A 324 30.75 44.88 9.53
N THR A 325 30.50 44.09 10.56
CA THR A 325 31.06 44.30 11.92
C THR A 325 30.76 43.14 12.86
N TYR A 326 31.80 42.62 13.50
CA TYR A 326 31.76 41.75 14.70
C TYR A 326 31.22 42.55 15.90
N PRO A 327 30.57 41.92 16.90
CA PRO A 327 31.33 41.20 17.93
C PRO A 327 30.73 39.87 18.45
N THR A 328 31.69 39.10 18.97
CA THR A 328 31.61 37.96 19.89
C THR A 328 30.47 37.96 20.91
N GLU A 329 29.77 36.83 21.01
CA GLU A 329 29.41 36.26 22.30
C GLU A 329 29.33 34.73 22.24
N LYS A 330 30.00 34.10 23.21
CA LYS A 330 30.04 32.65 23.46
C LYS A 330 28.66 32.20 23.95
N SER A 331 28.04 31.25 23.25
CA SER A 331 27.00 30.40 23.84
C SER A 331 27.31 28.94 23.53
N THR A 332 27.77 28.24 24.56
CA THR A 332 27.87 26.79 24.62
C THR A 332 26.47 26.20 24.74
N LEU A 333 25.91 25.73 23.62
CA LEU A 333 24.80 24.79 23.59
C LEU A 333 25.36 23.42 23.24
N THR A 334 25.50 22.57 24.26
CA THR A 334 25.67 21.13 24.12
C THR A 334 24.42 20.55 23.47
N ALA A 335 24.46 20.40 22.14
CA ALA A 335 23.53 19.55 21.42
C ALA A 335 23.85 18.09 21.76
N THR A 336 23.01 17.47 22.57
CA THR A 336 22.92 16.01 22.64
C THR A 336 22.40 15.52 21.30
N SER A 337 23.33 15.14 20.43
CA SER A 337 23.06 14.50 19.15
C SER A 337 22.27 13.22 19.38
N THR A 338 21.05 13.14 18.85
CA THR A 338 20.38 11.87 18.60
C THR A 338 21.30 11.02 17.72
N PRO A 339 21.47 9.72 18.00
CA PRO A 339 22.36 8.86 17.23
C PRO A 339 21.86 8.82 15.79
N TYR A 340 22.68 9.37 14.91
CA TYR A 340 22.43 9.46 13.48
C TYR A 340 22.35 8.03 12.90
N TYR A 341 21.16 7.60 12.45
CA TYR A 341 20.86 6.29 11.85
C TYR A 341 21.47 6.14 10.44
N LYS A 342 22.77 6.43 10.29
CA LYS A 342 23.40 6.39 8.98
C LYS A 342 23.58 4.94 8.50
N PRO A 343 23.24 4.62 7.24
CA PRO A 343 23.59 3.34 6.65
C PRO A 343 25.11 3.14 6.68
N ILE A 344 25.55 1.96 7.14
CA ILE A 344 26.93 1.50 6.91
C ILE A 344 26.99 0.96 5.48
N ASN A 345 28.12 1.18 4.80
CA ASN A 345 28.46 0.74 3.43
C ASN A 345 27.46 -0.26 2.79
N CYS A 346 26.41 0.28 2.18
CA CYS A 346 25.28 -0.49 1.66
C CYS A 346 25.50 -0.88 0.20
N SER A 347 26.72 -1.25 -0.16
CA SER A 347 27.07 -1.59 -1.54
C SER A 347 27.70 -2.97 -1.60
N TYR A 348 27.24 -3.79 -2.54
CA TYR A 348 27.74 -5.14 -2.75
C TYR A 348 27.88 -5.43 -4.24
N ASN A 349 29.06 -5.91 -4.65
CA ASN A 349 29.41 -6.13 -6.07
C ASN A 349 29.15 -4.93 -7.00
N GLY A 350 29.37 -3.70 -6.48
CA GLY A 350 29.20 -2.47 -7.26
C GLY A 350 27.74 -1.97 -7.38
N ILE A 351 26.80 -2.64 -6.74
CA ILE A 351 25.38 -2.24 -6.66
C ILE A 351 25.14 -1.59 -5.30
N ASP A 352 24.47 -0.44 -5.28
CA ASP A 352 24.08 0.28 -4.07
C ASP A 352 22.65 -0.09 -3.65
N TYR A 353 22.50 -0.65 -2.46
CA TYR A 353 21.23 -1.05 -1.87
C TYR A 353 20.70 -0.03 -0.85
N SER A 354 21.29 1.16 -0.76
CA SER A 354 20.89 2.19 0.21
C SER A 354 19.46 2.68 0.03
N ASN A 355 18.90 2.56 -1.17
CA ASN A 355 17.49 2.84 -1.47
C ASN A 355 16.52 1.86 -0.78
N LEU A 356 17.01 0.71 -0.30
CA LEU A 356 16.24 -0.26 0.45
C LEU A 356 16.31 -0.02 1.97
N PHE A 357 16.95 1.05 2.42
CA PHE A 357 16.95 1.39 3.85
C PHE A 357 15.58 1.88 4.30
N ASN A 358 15.05 1.19 5.31
CA ASN A 358 13.82 1.44 6.06
C ASN A 358 13.91 2.49 7.16
N GLU A 359 13.62 3.80 7.04
CA GLU A 359 13.65 4.69 8.23
C GLU A 359 12.80 4.18 9.43
N ASN A 360 11.72 3.44 9.13
CA ASN A 360 10.82 2.83 10.11
C ASN A 360 11.11 1.36 10.40
N GLY A 361 12.09 0.77 9.70
CA GLY A 361 12.38 -0.65 9.73
C GLY A 361 11.29 -1.53 9.12
N TYR A 362 11.68 -2.74 8.78
CA TYR A 362 10.79 -3.78 8.26
C TYR A 362 10.28 -4.68 9.38
N SER A 363 9.11 -5.28 9.17
CA SER A 363 8.59 -6.31 10.07
C SER A 363 7.87 -7.43 9.34
N LYS A 364 7.95 -8.67 9.87
CA LYS A 364 7.21 -9.82 9.36
C LYS A 364 7.14 -10.96 10.36
N GLU A 365 6.06 -11.72 10.29
CA GLU A 365 5.89 -12.96 11.05
C GLU A 365 6.85 -14.05 10.55
N GLY A 366 7.34 -14.86 11.48
CA GLY A 366 8.01 -16.12 11.22
C GLY A 366 7.50 -17.23 12.13
N ILE A 367 7.58 -18.47 11.65
CA ILE A 367 7.14 -19.65 12.39
C ILE A 367 8.37 -20.47 12.75
N LYS A 368 8.56 -20.72 14.05
CA LYS A 368 9.60 -21.62 14.56
C LYS A 368 9.26 -23.05 14.16
N SER A 369 10.08 -23.64 13.30
CA SER A 369 9.73 -24.88 12.57
C SER A 369 9.53 -26.09 13.49
N SER A 370 10.22 -26.11 14.64
CA SER A 370 10.18 -27.22 15.61
C SER A 370 9.02 -27.16 16.60
N SER A 371 8.52 -25.97 16.94
CA SER A 371 7.47 -25.79 17.96
C SER A 371 6.14 -25.23 17.41
N GLY A 372 6.13 -24.71 16.18
CA GLY A 372 4.99 -23.98 15.63
C GLY A 372 4.76 -22.61 16.28
N GLU A 373 5.66 -22.17 17.17
CA GLU A 373 5.57 -20.87 17.82
C GLU A 373 5.75 -19.75 16.79
N LYS A 374 4.89 -18.74 16.87
CA LYS A 374 4.97 -17.55 16.03
C LYS A 374 5.79 -16.47 16.72
N TYR A 375 6.72 -15.89 15.96
CA TYR A 375 7.51 -14.73 16.36
C TYR A 375 7.32 -13.62 15.35
N LEU A 376 7.41 -12.38 15.81
CA LEU A 376 7.47 -11.20 14.96
C LEU A 376 8.92 -10.73 14.90
N TYR A 377 9.45 -10.60 13.69
CA TYR A 377 10.80 -10.15 13.44
C TYR A 377 10.78 -8.70 12.97
N TYR A 378 11.74 -7.92 13.45
CA TYR A 378 11.99 -6.56 13.00
C TYR A 378 13.42 -6.46 12.50
N TRP A 379 13.63 -5.79 11.37
CA TRP A 379 14.97 -5.60 10.84
C TRP A 379 15.08 -4.35 9.99
N ASN A 380 16.29 -4.05 9.52
CA ASN A 380 16.51 -3.04 8.50
C ASN A 380 17.57 -3.50 7.50
N ILE A 381 17.63 -2.90 6.31
CA ILE A 381 18.66 -3.18 5.30
C ILE A 381 19.75 -2.12 5.42
N CYS A 382 20.98 -2.56 5.67
CA CYS A 382 22.18 -1.73 5.87
C CYS A 382 22.13 -0.72 7.04
N GLY A 383 21.14 -0.83 7.91
CA GLY A 383 20.85 0.14 8.96
C GLY A 383 20.48 -0.50 10.28
N LEU A 384 20.30 0.34 11.30
CA LEU A 384 19.70 -0.09 12.57
C LEU A 384 18.20 -0.23 12.39
N SER A 385 17.60 -1.20 13.07
CA SER A 385 16.14 -1.30 13.14
C SER A 385 15.62 -0.39 14.26
N PRO A 386 14.76 0.60 13.98
CA PRO A 386 14.22 1.49 15.00
C PRO A 386 13.30 0.76 15.99
N MET A 387 12.76 -0.40 15.59
CA MET A 387 11.92 -1.26 16.44
C MET A 387 12.74 -2.12 17.40
N CYS A 388 14.06 -2.17 17.22
CA CYS A 388 14.96 -2.91 18.10
C CYS A 388 15.60 -1.97 19.12
N ASN A 389 15.32 -2.20 20.40
CA ASN A 389 15.86 -1.36 21.46
C ASN A 389 17.34 -1.68 21.71
N GLY A 390 18.21 -0.78 21.27
CA GLY A 390 19.64 -0.81 21.58
C GLY A 390 20.49 -0.20 20.47
N ASN A 391 21.72 0.15 20.83
CA ASN A 391 22.71 0.57 19.85
C ASN A 391 23.15 -0.65 19.04
N ASP A 392 23.42 -0.45 17.74
CA ASP A 392 24.03 -1.48 16.89
C ASP A 392 23.15 -2.71 16.63
N ILE A 393 21.82 -2.61 16.70
CA ILE A 393 20.90 -3.72 16.40
C ILE A 393 20.23 -3.51 15.04
N SER A 394 20.54 -4.36 14.08
CA SER A 394 19.92 -4.37 12.75
C SER A 394 18.74 -5.32 12.66
N ALA A 395 18.67 -6.34 13.52
CA ALA A 395 17.56 -7.27 13.56
C ALA A 395 17.29 -7.80 14.98
N CYS A 396 16.01 -7.93 15.32
CA CYS A 396 15.54 -8.53 16.55
C CYS A 396 14.23 -9.29 16.33
N GLN A 397 13.90 -10.18 17.27
CA GLN A 397 12.64 -10.91 17.30
C GLN A 397 11.91 -10.67 18.61
N THR A 398 10.58 -10.68 18.58
CA THR A 398 9.71 -10.68 19.75
C THR A 398 8.73 -11.85 19.67
N ASN A 399 8.17 -12.26 20.80
CA ASN A 399 6.99 -13.14 20.79
C ASN A 399 5.80 -12.43 20.13
N GLN A 400 4.77 -13.20 19.76
CA GLN A 400 3.53 -12.69 19.14
C GLN A 400 2.79 -11.59 19.93
N PHE A 401 3.12 -11.40 21.21
CA PHE A 401 2.49 -10.42 22.08
C PHE A 401 3.32 -9.13 22.21
N GLY A 402 4.46 -9.03 21.52
CA GLY A 402 5.35 -7.86 21.58
C GLY A 402 6.19 -7.78 22.87
N TYR A 403 6.18 -8.81 23.71
CA TYR A 403 6.90 -8.80 24.99
C TYR A 403 8.26 -9.49 24.87
N GLY A 404 9.31 -8.75 25.21
CA GLY A 404 10.68 -9.23 25.25
C GLY A 404 11.28 -9.38 23.85
N TYR A 405 12.36 -8.66 23.58
CA TYR A 405 13.09 -8.79 22.33
C TYR A 405 14.36 -9.63 22.52
N GLN A 406 14.65 -10.46 21.53
CA GLN A 406 15.93 -11.15 21.40
C GLN A 406 16.66 -10.58 20.19
N ILE A 407 17.93 -10.22 20.37
CA ILE A 407 18.77 -9.71 19.30
C ILE A 407 19.06 -10.86 18.34
N THR A 408 18.70 -10.71 17.07
CA THR A 408 18.96 -11.72 16.03
C THR A 408 20.07 -11.29 15.09
N GLY A 409 20.48 -10.01 15.11
CA GLY A 409 21.61 -9.53 14.34
C GLY A 409 22.02 -8.09 14.67
N ARG A 410 23.33 -7.85 14.70
CA ARG A 410 23.96 -6.54 14.91
C ARG A 410 24.42 -5.91 13.60
N GLN A 411 24.44 -4.58 13.54
CA GLN A 411 24.93 -3.85 12.37
C GLN A 411 26.46 -3.98 12.21
N SER A 412 27.20 -3.98 13.32
CA SER A 412 28.65 -4.14 13.33
C SER A 412 29.11 -5.52 12.86
N GLU A 413 28.23 -6.52 12.90
CA GLU A 413 28.47 -7.90 12.44
C GLU A 413 27.72 -8.20 11.13
N THR A 414 27.73 -7.23 10.21
CA THR A 414 27.15 -7.37 8.88
C THR A 414 28.12 -8.06 7.93
N GLU A 415 27.66 -9.11 7.27
CA GLU A 415 28.38 -9.81 6.20
C GLU A 415 27.53 -9.87 4.93
N TRP A 416 28.17 -9.66 3.78
CA TRP A 416 27.54 -9.89 2.49
C TRP A 416 28.03 -11.18 1.86
N SER A 417 27.12 -11.88 1.17
CA SER A 417 27.43 -13.06 0.37
C SER A 417 26.50 -13.13 -0.85
N THR A 418 26.73 -14.09 -1.73
CA THR A 418 25.80 -14.48 -2.80
C THR A 418 25.39 -15.93 -2.60
N ASN A 419 24.11 -16.24 -2.85
CA ASN A 419 23.71 -17.64 -2.96
C ASN A 419 24.11 -18.25 -4.30
N ILE A 420 23.76 -19.53 -4.51
CA ILE A 420 24.09 -20.29 -5.72
C ILE A 420 23.47 -19.72 -7.02
N TRP A 421 22.47 -18.85 -6.91
CA TRP A 421 21.82 -18.17 -8.04
C TRP A 421 22.35 -16.74 -8.26
N GLY A 422 23.36 -16.32 -7.50
CA GLY A 422 23.94 -14.97 -7.60
C GLY A 422 23.14 -13.89 -6.88
N ASN A 423 22.08 -14.25 -6.14
CA ASN A 423 21.31 -13.27 -5.39
C ASN A 423 22.10 -12.82 -4.14
N PRO A 424 22.21 -11.51 -3.88
CA PRO A 424 22.82 -10.97 -2.66
C PRO A 424 22.12 -11.46 -1.40
N ILE A 425 22.91 -11.79 -0.39
CA ILE A 425 22.44 -12.04 0.97
C ILE A 425 23.23 -11.15 1.92
N ILE A 426 22.51 -10.31 2.66
CA ILE A 426 23.06 -9.60 3.82
C ILE A 426 22.74 -10.42 5.07
N THR A 427 23.76 -10.70 5.87
CA THR A 427 23.66 -11.46 7.12
C THR A 427 24.08 -10.59 8.27
N TYR A 428 23.21 -10.46 9.27
CA TYR A 428 23.55 -9.86 10.56
C TYR A 428 23.74 -10.96 11.60
N SER A 429 24.84 -10.91 12.34
CA SER A 429 25.11 -11.86 13.43
C SER A 429 24.94 -11.21 14.81
N SER A 430 24.51 -11.98 15.81
CA SER A 430 24.47 -11.51 17.21
C SER A 430 25.63 -12.08 18.01
N ASP A 431 25.91 -11.50 19.19
CA ASP A 431 26.72 -12.19 20.20
C ASP A 431 26.00 -13.43 20.74
N ASN A 432 26.76 -14.34 21.37
CA ASN A 432 26.29 -15.61 21.95
C ASN A 432 24.87 -15.52 22.51
N SER A 433 23.98 -16.33 21.95
CA SER A 433 22.62 -16.46 22.43
C SER A 433 22.53 -17.70 23.31
N TYR A 434 22.18 -17.50 24.59
CA TYR A 434 21.94 -18.55 25.59
C TYR A 434 20.97 -19.68 25.13
N ASN A 435 20.24 -19.47 24.04
CA ASN A 435 19.24 -20.39 23.51
C ASN A 435 19.61 -20.98 22.14
N CYS A 436 20.85 -20.82 21.67
CA CYS A 436 21.31 -21.45 20.44
C CYS A 436 22.19 -22.66 20.76
N PRO A 437 22.07 -23.76 19.99
CA PRO A 437 22.93 -24.93 20.18
C PRO A 437 24.40 -24.54 20.07
N ASN A 438 25.24 -25.09 20.96
CA ASN A 438 26.69 -24.93 20.96
C ASN A 438 27.18 -23.47 21.05
N ASP A 439 26.47 -22.61 21.80
CA ASP A 439 26.78 -21.18 21.92
C ASP A 439 26.89 -20.45 20.56
N SER A 440 26.19 -20.97 19.55
CA SER A 440 26.21 -20.36 18.22
C SER A 440 25.55 -18.98 18.23
N LYS A 441 26.12 -18.08 17.43
CA LYS A 441 25.55 -16.76 17.16
C LYS A 441 24.22 -16.89 16.43
N ARG A 442 23.23 -16.04 16.76
CA ARG A 442 22.05 -15.92 15.91
C ARG A 442 22.43 -15.23 14.61
N LYS A 443 21.80 -15.64 13.53
CA LYS A 443 21.99 -15.04 12.21
C LYS A 443 20.64 -14.62 11.62
N PHE A 444 20.51 -13.36 11.25
CA PHE A 444 19.38 -12.87 10.49
C PHE A 444 19.84 -12.56 9.06
N GLN A 445 19.32 -13.32 8.10
CA GLN A 445 19.72 -13.29 6.70
C GLN A 445 18.60 -12.70 5.85
N ILE A 446 18.94 -11.75 5.00
CA ILE A 446 18.01 -11.12 4.06
C ILE A 446 18.52 -11.42 2.65
N GLN A 447 17.76 -12.20 1.90
CA GLN A 447 18.03 -12.49 0.50
C GLN A 447 17.28 -11.48 -0.38
N LEU A 448 18.02 -10.72 -1.18
CA LEU A 448 17.47 -9.71 -2.08
C LEU A 448 17.28 -10.32 -3.48
N LEU A 449 16.04 -10.31 -4.00
CA LEU A 449 15.70 -10.84 -5.31
C LEU A 449 15.32 -9.69 -6.25
N CYS A 450 16.11 -9.49 -7.29
CA CYS A 450 15.79 -8.56 -8.37
C CYS A 450 15.18 -9.33 -9.55
N ASP A 451 13.95 -9.80 -9.35
CA ASP A 451 13.23 -10.70 -10.27
C ASP A 451 12.15 -9.98 -11.11
N GLY A 452 12.11 -8.64 -11.05
CA GLY A 452 11.16 -7.82 -11.81
C GLY A 452 9.73 -7.83 -11.26
N LYS A 453 9.51 -8.46 -10.10
CA LYS A 453 8.25 -8.35 -9.36
C LYS A 453 8.17 -7.03 -8.60
N GLU A 454 6.95 -6.72 -8.13
CA GLU A 454 6.74 -5.66 -7.14
C GLU A 454 7.46 -5.98 -5.82
N PHE A 455 7.69 -4.94 -5.02
CA PHE A 455 8.36 -5.08 -3.74
C PHE A 455 7.49 -5.91 -2.78
N GLU A 456 7.92 -7.13 -2.48
CA GLU A 456 7.17 -8.08 -1.65
C GLU A 456 8.11 -8.78 -0.66
N ILE A 457 7.71 -8.83 0.60
CA ILE A 457 8.48 -9.48 1.68
C ILE A 457 7.82 -10.82 2.04
N GLU A 458 8.53 -11.92 1.86
CA GLU A 458 8.11 -13.26 2.30
C GLU A 458 8.11 -13.39 3.83
N ASN A 459 7.42 -14.40 4.37
CA ASN A 459 7.52 -14.74 5.80
C ASN A 459 8.95 -15.16 6.19
N VAL A 460 9.34 -14.89 7.43
CA VAL A 460 10.65 -15.29 7.94
C VAL A 460 10.67 -16.80 8.16
N ALA A 461 11.60 -17.48 7.49
CA ALA A 461 11.83 -18.91 7.64
C ALA A 461 13.00 -19.17 8.58
N GLU A 462 12.85 -20.09 9.53
CA GLU A 462 13.96 -20.60 10.33
C GLU A 462 14.64 -21.73 9.54
N ASN A 463 15.86 -21.48 9.05
CA ASN A 463 16.61 -22.44 8.25
C ASN A 463 17.30 -23.51 9.12
N ASN A 464 17.78 -23.12 10.29
CA ASN A 464 18.42 -23.96 11.31
C ASN A 464 18.16 -23.32 12.68
N GLU A 465 18.30 -24.08 13.78
CA GLU A 465 18.17 -23.55 15.15
C GLU A 465 19.06 -22.30 15.30
N CYS A 466 18.44 -21.10 15.34
CA CYS A 466 19.06 -19.77 15.38
C CYS A 466 19.53 -19.09 14.08
N SER A 467 19.14 -19.59 12.90
CA SER A 467 19.34 -18.89 11.62
C SER A 467 18.00 -18.58 10.97
N TYR A 468 17.74 -17.29 10.78
CA TYR A 468 16.49 -16.76 10.23
C TYR A 468 16.74 -16.20 8.84
N LEU A 469 15.90 -16.55 7.87
CA LEU A 469 16.00 -16.10 6.50
C LEU A 469 14.70 -15.42 6.07
N VAL A 470 14.82 -14.21 5.52
CA VAL A 470 13.74 -13.53 4.82
C VAL A 470 14.13 -13.28 3.36
N ARG A 471 13.16 -13.41 2.46
CA ARG A 471 13.33 -13.11 1.03
C ARG A 471 12.51 -11.88 0.66
N ILE A 472 13.10 -11.00 -0.13
CA ILE A 472 12.47 -9.77 -0.59
C ILE A 472 12.52 -9.73 -2.11
N HIS A 473 11.35 -9.79 -2.74
CA HIS A 473 11.16 -9.63 -4.19
C HIS A 473 11.16 -8.15 -4.58
N GLY A 474 11.47 -7.85 -5.84
CA GLY A 474 11.59 -6.46 -6.31
C GLY A 474 12.71 -5.64 -5.64
N ALA A 475 13.60 -6.27 -4.87
CA ALA A 475 14.66 -5.63 -4.10
C ALA A 475 15.91 -5.34 -4.96
N CYS A 476 15.72 -4.56 -6.02
CA CYS A 476 16.80 -4.14 -6.91
C CYS A 476 17.55 -2.96 -6.30
N GLY A 477 18.87 -3.11 -6.14
CA GLY A 477 19.74 -1.98 -5.85
C GLY A 477 19.95 -1.10 -7.09
N ILE A 478 20.51 0.08 -6.88
CA ILE A 478 20.82 1.04 -7.93
C ILE A 478 22.25 0.75 -8.40
N ASP A 479 22.44 0.55 -9.71
CA ASP A 479 23.78 0.50 -10.29
C ASP A 479 24.53 1.78 -9.91
N GLN A 480 25.65 1.67 -9.19
CA GLN A 480 26.52 2.82 -9.05
C GLN A 480 27.04 3.16 -10.44
N GLU A 481 26.77 4.38 -10.91
CA GLU A 481 27.30 4.82 -12.20
C GLU A 481 28.78 4.45 -12.26
N PRO A 482 29.20 3.62 -13.23
CA PRO A 482 30.58 3.23 -13.31
C PRO A 482 31.42 4.49 -13.43
N SER A 483 32.46 4.61 -12.59
CA SER A 483 33.48 5.64 -12.75
C SER A 483 33.85 5.74 -14.24
N SER A 484 34.01 6.96 -14.73
CA SER A 484 34.03 7.38 -16.14
C SER A 484 34.88 6.54 -17.11
N PHE A 485 35.75 5.66 -16.61
CA PHE A 485 36.52 4.69 -17.38
C PHE A 485 35.70 3.48 -17.89
N ALA A 486 34.74 2.95 -17.10
CA ALA A 486 33.95 1.77 -17.49
C ALA A 486 32.76 2.10 -18.41
N LYS A 487 32.30 3.37 -18.45
CA LYS A 487 31.31 3.86 -19.42
C LYS A 487 31.76 3.67 -20.88
N ARG A 488 33.06 3.67 -21.17
CA ARG A 488 33.58 3.45 -22.54
C ARG A 488 33.52 1.99 -23.00
N PHE A 489 33.51 1.02 -22.09
CA PHE A 489 33.44 -0.40 -22.44
C PHE A 489 32.00 -0.90 -22.62
N ILE A 490 31.05 -0.41 -21.80
CA ILE A 490 29.66 -0.91 -21.83
C ILE A 490 28.85 -0.32 -23.00
N VAL A 491 29.10 0.94 -23.39
CA VAL A 491 28.48 1.55 -24.58
C VAL A 491 28.92 0.84 -25.87
N TYR A 492 30.08 0.19 -25.87
CA TYR A 492 30.55 -0.58 -27.02
C TYR A 492 29.81 -1.93 -27.15
N HIS A 493 29.41 -2.58 -26.04
CA HIS A 493 28.69 -3.85 -26.09
C HIS A 493 27.17 -3.71 -26.25
N GLN A 494 26.52 -2.70 -25.66
CA GLN A 494 25.07 -2.55 -25.81
C GLN A 494 24.64 -2.11 -27.22
N ASN A 495 25.51 -1.41 -27.96
CA ASN A 495 25.27 -1.10 -29.38
C ASN A 495 25.41 -2.32 -30.30
N ILE A 496 26.11 -3.38 -29.88
CA ILE A 496 26.26 -4.63 -30.64
C ILE A 496 24.98 -5.49 -30.55
N ILE A 497 24.25 -5.43 -29.42
CA ILE A 497 23.06 -6.27 -29.19
C ILE A 497 21.80 -5.66 -29.85
N LYS A 498 21.69 -4.33 -29.95
CA LYS A 498 20.47 -3.67 -30.49
C LYS A 498 20.42 -3.54 -32.02
N ASN A 499 21.47 -3.88 -32.76
CA ASN A 499 21.49 -3.79 -34.23
C ASN A 499 22.39 -4.87 -34.89
N PRO A 500 21.98 -6.16 -34.90
CA PRO A 500 22.78 -7.23 -35.51
C PRO A 500 22.97 -7.07 -37.02
N THR A 501 22.11 -6.31 -37.70
CA THR A 501 22.14 -6.09 -39.16
C THR A 501 23.28 -5.20 -39.64
N LYS A 502 23.90 -4.37 -38.79
CA LYS A 502 25.05 -3.52 -39.19
C LYS A 502 26.41 -4.23 -39.15
N ILE A 503 26.49 -5.43 -38.56
CA ILE A 503 27.75 -6.20 -38.42
C ILE A 503 27.85 -7.34 -39.45
N ILE A 504 26.71 -7.83 -39.98
CA ILE A 504 26.71 -8.92 -40.97
C ILE A 504 27.35 -8.48 -42.30
N VAL A 505 27.23 -7.19 -42.68
CA VAL A 505 27.83 -6.66 -43.91
C VAL A 505 29.36 -6.64 -43.86
N PRO A 506 30.04 -6.09 -42.83
CA PRO A 506 31.51 -6.10 -42.79
C PRO A 506 32.11 -7.48 -42.56
N ILE A 507 31.47 -8.38 -41.79
CA ILE A 507 32.00 -9.74 -41.57
C ILE A 507 31.85 -10.60 -42.85
N GLY A 508 30.72 -10.48 -43.56
CA GLY A 508 30.53 -11.15 -44.85
C GLY A 508 31.54 -10.69 -45.89
N LEU A 509 31.84 -9.38 -45.94
CA LEU A 509 32.85 -8.82 -46.84
C LEU A 509 34.27 -9.29 -46.49
N PHE A 510 34.60 -9.40 -45.20
CA PHE A 510 35.92 -9.86 -44.75
C PHE A 510 36.15 -11.34 -45.07
N ILE A 511 35.13 -12.19 -44.89
CA ILE A 511 35.20 -13.61 -45.27
C ILE A 511 35.32 -13.77 -46.78
N LEU A 512 34.59 -12.96 -47.57
CA LEU A 512 34.69 -12.98 -49.03
C LEU A 512 36.10 -12.57 -49.52
N ILE A 513 36.70 -11.54 -48.91
CA ILE A 513 38.07 -11.09 -49.22
C ILE A 513 39.09 -12.17 -48.82
N LEU A 514 38.90 -12.84 -47.68
CA LEU A 514 39.80 -13.90 -47.24
C LEU A 514 39.75 -15.11 -48.20
N VAL A 515 38.56 -15.49 -48.66
CA VAL A 515 38.37 -16.57 -49.64
C VAL A 515 39.00 -16.20 -50.98
N LEU A 516 38.81 -14.97 -51.46
CA LEU A 516 39.44 -14.48 -52.69
C LEU A 516 40.98 -14.46 -52.59
N LEU A 517 41.54 -14.07 -51.45
CA LEU A 517 42.99 -14.11 -51.22
C LEU A 517 43.53 -15.53 -51.22
N ILE A 518 42.82 -16.49 -50.62
CA ILE A 518 43.21 -17.90 -50.63
C ILE A 518 43.18 -18.47 -52.04
N VAL A 519 42.18 -18.12 -52.86
CA VAL A 519 42.08 -18.57 -54.27
C VAL A 519 43.18 -17.98 -55.15
N VAL A 520 43.70 -16.80 -54.84
CA VAL A 520 44.82 -16.19 -55.58
C VAL A 520 46.18 -16.76 -55.15
N LEU A 521 46.27 -17.32 -53.93
CA LEU A 521 47.49 -17.92 -53.38
C LEU A 521 47.66 -19.41 -53.73
N ILE A 522 46.61 -20.07 -54.22
CA ILE A 522 46.62 -21.42 -54.81
C ILE A 522 46.76 -21.28 -56.32
#